data_AF-A0A8T6UB46-F1
#
_entry.id   AF-A0A8T6UB46-F1
#
_cell.length_a   1.000
_cell.length_b   1.000
_cell.length_c   1.000
_cell.angle_alpha   90.00
_cell.angle_beta   90.00
_cell.angle_gamma   90.00
#
_symmetry.space_group_name_H-M   'P 1'
#
loop_
_entity.id
_entity.type
_entity.pdbx_description
1 polymer ?
#
loop_
_entity_poly.entity_id
_entity_poly.type
_entity_poly.pdbx_seq_one_letter_code
_entity_poly.pdbx_strand_id
1 'polypeptide(L)'
;MRKNSRGQVHRKRPDCRVCGSTLLSRFLSLGSSPLANSFLKSKEEFVNEQQYPLDVYFCEQCSLVQLLDVINPEVLFRNYIYVTSTS
;
A
#
# COMPACT_ATOMS: atom_id res chain seq x y z
N MET A 1 -18.48 10.67 -5.60
CA MET A 1 -17.49 11.77 -5.63
C MET A 1 -16.23 11.36 -4.86
N ARG A 2 -15.17 10.89 -5.54
CA ARG A 2 -13.88 10.60 -4.86
C ARG A 2 -13.20 11.92 -4.55
N LYS A 3 -13.16 12.31 -3.26
CA LYS A 3 -12.42 13.50 -2.82
C LYS A 3 -10.97 13.35 -3.30
N ASN A 4 -10.55 14.33 -4.10
CA ASN A 4 -9.20 14.44 -4.63
C ASN A 4 -8.29 14.84 -3.46
N SER A 5 -7.78 13.87 -2.71
CA SER A 5 -6.89 14.06 -1.56
C SER A 5 -5.47 14.32 -2.03
N ARG A 6 -5.25 15.46 -2.72
CA ARG A 6 -3.92 15.96 -3.04
C ARG A 6 -3.21 16.24 -1.71
N GLY A 7 -2.27 15.36 -1.33
CA GLY A 7 -1.44 15.52 -0.13
C GLY A 7 -1.49 14.37 0.89
N GLN A 8 -2.44 13.43 0.80
CA GLN A 8 -2.46 12.30 1.74
C GLN A 8 -1.53 11.18 1.26
N VAL A 9 -0.43 10.92 1.99
CA VAL A 9 0.58 9.89 1.67
C VAL A 9 0.05 8.47 1.86
N HIS A 10 -0.77 8.25 2.89
CA HIS A 10 -1.32 6.94 3.24
C HIS A 10 -2.77 7.10 3.69
N ARG A 11 -3.62 6.16 3.26
CA ARG A 11 -5.02 6.08 3.69
C ARG A 11 -5.46 4.64 3.84
N LYS A 12 -6.40 4.39 4.73
CA LYS A 12 -7.07 3.08 4.84
C LYS A 12 -8.37 3.10 4.04
N ARG A 13 -8.54 2.11 3.15
CA ARG A 13 -9.76 1.88 2.37
C ARG A 13 -10.69 0.97 3.17
N PRO A 14 -11.95 1.36 3.42
CA PRO A 14 -12.89 0.55 4.22
C PRO A 14 -13.66 -0.49 3.39
N ASP A 15 -13.55 -0.45 2.06
CA ASP A 15 -14.39 -1.20 1.12
C ASP A 15 -13.56 -1.99 0.09
N CYS A 16 -14.11 -3.10 -0.41
CA CYS A 16 -13.51 -3.89 -1.46
C CYS A 16 -13.27 -3.04 -2.72
N ARG A 17 -12.09 -3.14 -3.33
CA ARG A 17 -11.74 -2.36 -4.53
C ARG A 17 -12.58 -2.72 -5.76
N VAL A 18 -13.09 -3.95 -5.83
CA VAL A 18 -13.83 -4.47 -7.00
C VAL A 18 -15.33 -4.36 -6.81
N CYS A 19 -15.89 -4.95 -5.75
CA CYS A 19 -17.35 -5.01 -5.56
C CYS A 19 -17.92 -3.96 -4.59
N GLY A 20 -17.07 -3.17 -3.90
CA GLY A 20 -17.52 -2.15 -2.93
C GLY A 20 -18.05 -2.70 -1.60
N SER A 21 -18.07 -4.01 -1.40
CA SER A 21 -18.48 -4.64 -0.13
C SER A 21 -17.58 -4.23 1.03
N THR A 22 -18.14 -4.05 2.21
CA THR A 22 -17.40 -3.84 3.48
C THR A 22 -17.18 -5.13 4.25
N LEU A 23 -17.65 -6.28 3.74
CA LEU A 23 -17.40 -7.62 4.31
C LEU A 23 -15.98 -8.07 3.99
N LEU A 24 -15.03 -7.60 4.81
CA LEU A 24 -13.60 -7.79 4.66
C LEU A 24 -13.03 -8.44 5.92
N SER A 25 -12.46 -9.62 5.77
CA SER A 25 -11.84 -10.38 6.86
C SER A 25 -10.32 -10.33 6.75
N ARG A 26 -9.64 -9.85 7.78
CA ARG A 26 -8.17 -9.89 7.85
C ARG A 26 -7.74 -11.32 8.13
N PHE A 27 -6.98 -11.92 7.21
CA PHE A 27 -6.51 -13.31 7.36
C PHE A 27 -5.00 -13.43 7.53
N LEU A 28 -4.23 -12.38 7.19
CA LEU A 28 -2.77 -12.35 7.39
C LEU A 28 -2.31 -10.96 7.79
N SER A 29 -1.43 -10.90 8.78
CA SER A 29 -0.78 -9.68 9.28
C SER A 29 0.72 -9.86 9.15
N LEU A 30 1.36 -9.11 8.25
CA LEU A 30 2.82 -9.14 8.07
C LEU A 30 3.54 -8.08 8.91
N GLY A 31 2.78 -7.27 9.67
CA GLY A 31 3.32 -6.24 10.54
C GLY A 31 3.56 -4.92 9.81
N SER A 32 4.40 -4.07 10.40
CA SER A 32 4.81 -2.78 9.83
C SER A 32 6.00 -2.99 8.90
N SER A 33 5.94 -2.47 7.67
CA SER A 33 7.01 -2.64 6.67
C SER A 33 7.26 -1.34 5.89
N PRO A 34 8.51 -1.07 5.51
CA PRO A 34 8.82 0.07 4.64
C PRO A 34 8.38 -0.18 3.20
N LEU A 35 8.44 0.86 2.37
CA LEU A 35 8.17 0.73 0.94
C LEU A 35 9.31 -0.05 0.26
N ALA A 36 8.99 -1.20 -0.33
CA ALA A 36 9.98 -2.13 -0.88
C ALA A 36 11.00 -1.53 -1.88
N ASN A 37 10.58 -0.53 -2.66
CA ASN A 37 11.42 0.11 -3.69
C ASN A 37 11.99 1.47 -3.26
N SER A 38 11.91 1.83 -1.97
CA SER A 38 12.38 3.11 -1.44
C SER A 38 13.75 2.95 -0.76
N PHE A 39 14.79 2.69 -1.56
CA PHE A 39 16.15 2.49 -1.03
C PHE A 39 16.69 3.74 -0.35
N LEU A 40 17.25 3.56 0.84
CA LEU A 40 17.89 4.62 1.62
C LEU A 40 19.27 4.95 1.05
N LYS A 41 19.67 6.22 1.12
CA LYS A 41 20.99 6.68 0.64
C LYS A 41 22.08 6.53 1.68
N SER A 42 21.72 6.47 2.95
CA SER A 42 22.65 6.37 4.06
C SER A 42 22.04 5.66 5.25
N LYS A 43 22.87 5.27 6.23
CA LYS A 43 22.41 4.60 7.45
C LYS A 43 21.61 5.53 8.36
N GLU A 44 21.90 6.83 8.31
CA GLU A 44 21.22 7.84 9.11
C GLU A 44 19.75 7.99 8.71
N GLU A 45 19.42 7.71 7.44
CA GLU A 45 18.04 7.73 6.94
C GLU A 45 17.19 6.58 7.53
N PHE A 46 17.81 5.49 7.99
CA PHE A 46 17.11 4.31 8.53
C PHE A 46 16.24 4.66 9.75
N VAL A 47 16.71 5.59 10.59
CA VAL A 47 15.99 6.01 11.80
C VAL A 47 14.65 6.68 11.46
N ASN A 48 14.55 7.28 10.28
CA ASN A 48 13.37 8.03 9.83
C ASN A 48 12.61 7.29 8.71
N GLU A 49 12.95 6.03 8.43
CA GLU A 49 12.30 5.26 7.39
C GLU A 49 10.82 5.05 7.73
N GLN A 50 9.95 5.52 6.83
CA GLN A 50 8.52 5.38 7.02
C GLN A 50 8.09 3.93 6.81
N GLN A 51 7.30 3.43 7.76
CA GLN A 51 6.72 2.11 7.68
C GLN A 51 5.19 2.17 7.69
N TYR A 52 4.57 1.19 7.06
CA TYR A 52 3.12 1.11 6.94
C TYR A 52 2.63 -0.30 7.27
N PRO A 53 1.39 -0.45 7.78
CA PRO A 53 0.81 -1.76 8.03
C PRO A 53 0.67 -2.57 6.74
N LEU A 54 1.13 -3.82 6.77
CA LEU A 54 0.99 -4.79 5.70
C LEU A 54 0.01 -5.89 6.12
N ASP A 55 -1.25 -5.49 6.26
CA ASP A 55 -2.36 -6.39 6.58
C ASP A 55 -3.10 -6.81 5.31
N VAL A 56 -3.33 -8.12 5.16
CA VAL A 56 -4.00 -8.71 4.00
C VAL A 56 -5.42 -9.14 4.37
N TYR A 57 -6.37 -8.73 3.54
CA TYR A 57 -7.80 -8.92 3.73
C TYR A 57 -8.42 -9.73 2.59
N PHE A 58 -9.37 -10.59 2.94
CA PHE A 58 -10.20 -11.35 2.02
C PHE A 58 -11.60 -10.76 1.98
N CYS A 59 -12.11 -10.49 0.78
CA CYS A 59 -13.51 -10.05 0.60
C CYS A 59 -14.44 -11.25 0.54
N GLU A 60 -15.37 -11.33 1.48
CA GLU A 60 -16.30 -12.47 1.58
C GLU A 60 -17.35 -12.49 0.47
N GLN A 61 -17.57 -11.35 -0.20
CA GLN A 61 -18.59 -11.23 -1.25
C GLN A 61 -18.08 -11.58 -2.65
N CYS A 62 -16.84 -11.24 -3.00
CA CYS A 62 -16.29 -11.47 -4.35
C CYS A 62 -14.93 -12.20 -4.35
N SER A 63 -14.51 -12.70 -3.20
CA SER A 63 -13.27 -13.47 -3.01
C SER A 63 -11.96 -12.73 -3.36
N LEU A 64 -11.98 -11.41 -3.51
CA LEU A 64 -10.77 -10.62 -3.74
C LEU A 64 -9.90 -10.56 -2.48
N VAL A 65 -8.64 -10.94 -2.63
CA VAL A 65 -7.57 -10.68 -1.66
C VAL A 65 -6.96 -9.32 -1.93
N GLN A 66 -6.85 -8.46 -0.91
CA GLN A 66 -6.38 -7.08 -1.07
C GLN A 66 -5.74 -6.50 0.20
N LEU A 67 -5.00 -5.41 0.04
CA LEU A 67 -4.55 -4.53 1.12
C LEU A 67 -5.55 -3.40 1.31
N LEU A 68 -5.80 -3.02 2.56
CA LEU A 68 -6.63 -1.84 2.89
C LEU A 68 -5.79 -0.57 3.06
N ASP A 69 -4.53 -0.71 3.45
CA ASP A 69 -3.58 0.39 3.56
C ASP A 69 -3.06 0.78 2.17
N VAL A 70 -3.49 1.94 1.68
CA VAL A 70 -3.22 2.45 0.35
C VAL A 70 -2.26 3.62 0.42
N ILE A 71 -1.08 3.44 -0.17
CA ILE A 71 -0.07 4.49 -0.33
C ILE A 71 -0.37 5.30 -1.59
N ASN A 72 -0.15 6.60 -1.52
CA ASN A 72 -0.29 7.49 -2.66
C ASN A 72 0.63 7.03 -3.80
N PRO A 73 0.10 6.80 -5.02
CA PRO A 73 0.90 6.44 -6.18
C PRO A 73 2.05 7.41 -6.46
N GLU A 74 1.87 8.71 -6.20
CA GLU A 74 2.93 9.70 -6.38
C GLU A 74 4.14 9.46 -5.46
N VAL A 75 3.96 8.76 -4.33
CA VAL A 75 5.07 8.38 -3.44
C VAL A 75 5.75 7.11 -3.95
N LEU A 76 4.97 6.12 -4.37
CA LEU A 76 5.47 4.84 -4.87
C LEU A 76 6.24 4.95 -6.19
N PHE A 77 5.80 5.83 -7.08
CA PHE A 77 6.26 5.86 -8.48
C PHE A 77 7.09 7.09 -8.85
N ARG A 78 7.32 8.04 -7.93
CA ARG A 78 8.14 9.24 -8.22
C ARG A 78 9.58 8.90 -8.56
N ASN A 79 10.19 7.96 -7.85
CA ASN A 79 11.55 7.48 -8.07
C ASN A 79 11.51 5.97 -8.34
N TYR A 80 10.84 5.57 -9.44
CA TYR A 80 10.68 4.17 -9.78
C TYR A 80 11.97 3.60 -10.37
N ILE A 81 12.66 2.79 -9.58
CA ILE A 81 13.98 2.23 -9.91
C ILE A 81 13.94 0.89 -10.65
N TYR A 82 12.75 0.27 -10.73
CA TYR A 82 12.60 -1.02 -11.42
C TYR A 82 12.56 -0.79 -12.93
N VAL A 83 13.46 -1.46 -13.64
CA VAL A 83 13.53 -1.47 -15.11
C VAL A 83 13.11 -2.84 -15.63
N THR A 84 12.28 -2.87 -16.67
CA THR A 84 11.87 -4.12 -17.30
C THR A 84 13.04 -4.69 -18.11
N SER A 85 13.38 -5.97 -17.89
CA SER A 85 14.38 -6.66 -18.71
C SER A 85 13.91 -6.67 -20.17
N THR A 86 14.75 -6.18 -21.07
CA THR A 86 14.56 -6.36 -22.51
C THR A 86 15.19 -7.68 -22.91
N SER A 87 14.43 -8.53 -23.59
CA SER A 87 14.93 -9.77 -24.21
C SER A 87 15.88 -9.50 -25.36
#